data_AF-A0A2V9YWK0-F1
#
_entry.id   AF-A0A2V9YWK0-F1
#
_cell.length_a   1.000
_cell.length_b   1.000
_cell.length_c   1.000
_cell.angle_alpha   90.00
_cell.angle_beta   90.00
_cell.angle_gamma   90.00
#
_symmetry.space_group_name_H-M   'P 1'
#
loop_
_entity.id
_entity.type
_entity.pdbx_description
1 polymer ?
#
loop_
_entity_poly.entity_id
_entity_poly.type
_entity_poly.pdbx_seq_one_letter_code
_entity_poly.pdbx_strand_id
1 'polypeptide(L)'
;MMLSWRDLMQANESGLIHVDYAFGPRDSIEYLKLWLSTTRGHWHLACEYWMSPSTFHTGGIHFENGYKSVDLAHNLELIMQHQDAFSPPPNLGRNGLLQVQTPTEEESEAAAMALSEALDHVPSSLAETAMT
;
A
#
# COMPACT_ATOMS: atom_id res chain seq x y z
N MET A 1 -3.97 -1.73 3.76
CA MET A 1 -3.25 -0.63 4.45
C MET A 1 -3.60 -0.53 5.93
N MET A 2 -4.88 -0.63 6.30
CA MET A 2 -5.36 -0.58 7.69
C MET A 2 -4.84 -1.74 8.56
N LEU A 3 -4.71 -2.94 7.98
CA LEU A 3 -4.23 -4.15 8.67
C LEU A 3 -2.80 -4.06 9.19
N SER A 4 -1.95 -3.27 8.54
CA SER A 4 -0.54 -3.09 8.90
C SER A 4 -0.31 -1.84 9.76
N TRP A 5 -1.39 -1.24 10.31
CA TRP A 5 -1.29 -0.03 11.14
C TRP A 5 -0.36 -0.21 12.34
N ARG A 6 -0.41 -1.38 12.99
CA ARG A 6 0.46 -1.71 14.13
C ARG A 6 1.94 -1.72 13.77
N ASP A 7 2.27 -2.22 12.59
CA ASP A 7 3.65 -2.24 12.10
C ASP A 7 4.15 -0.84 11.74
N LEU A 8 3.24 0.03 11.27
CA LEU A 8 3.56 1.40 10.88
C LEU A 8 3.69 2.32 12.09
N MET A 9 2.89 2.16 13.14
CA MET A 9 2.79 3.14 14.24
C MET A 9 3.53 2.77 15.53
N GLN A 10 4.35 1.69 15.54
CA GLN A 10 5.21 1.26 16.67
C GLN A 10 4.68 1.69 18.06
N ALA A 11 3.68 0.96 18.57
CA ALA A 11 3.13 1.07 19.93
C ALA A 11 2.50 2.42 20.37
N ASN A 12 2.54 3.49 19.56
CA ASN A 12 1.78 4.72 19.86
C ASN A 12 0.53 4.80 18.98
N GLU A 13 -0.63 4.88 19.62
CA GLU A 13 -1.94 4.73 18.96
C GLU A 13 -2.37 5.95 18.13
N SER A 14 -1.72 7.11 18.31
CA SER A 14 -2.05 8.34 17.60
C SER A 14 -0.99 8.70 16.57
N GLY A 15 -1.36 8.68 15.29
CA GLY A 15 -0.51 9.11 14.19
C GLY A 15 -1.32 9.42 12.94
N LEU A 16 -0.65 9.98 11.94
CA LEU A 16 -1.22 10.20 10.62
C LEU A 16 -0.41 9.44 9.58
N ILE A 17 -1.12 8.85 8.61
CA ILE A 17 -0.50 8.31 7.41
C ILE A 17 -0.90 9.21 6.23
N HIS A 18 0.08 9.57 5.42
CA HIS A 18 -0.11 10.19 4.12
C HIS A 18 0.25 9.18 3.04
N VAL A 19 -0.68 8.94 2.13
CA VAL A 19 -0.49 8.15 0.93
C VAL A 19 -0.37 9.11 -0.23
N ASP A 20 0.84 9.28 -0.75
CA ASP A 20 1.11 10.04 -1.96
C ASP A 20 1.18 9.06 -3.13
N TYR A 21 0.39 9.29 -4.17
CA TYR A 21 0.31 8.37 -5.30
C TYR A 21 0.11 9.12 -6.61
N ALA A 22 0.53 8.50 -7.70
CA ALA A 22 0.21 9.00 -9.04
C ALA A 22 -0.22 7.87 -9.97
N PHE A 23 -1.04 8.23 -10.94
CA PHE A 23 -1.48 7.34 -11.99
C PHE A 23 -0.49 7.31 -13.15
N GLY A 24 -0.32 6.13 -13.73
CA GLY A 24 0.33 5.92 -15.00
C GLY A 24 -0.64 6.07 -16.19
N PRO A 25 -0.18 5.78 -17.40
CA PRO A 25 -0.95 5.96 -18.65
C PRO A 25 -2.20 5.07 -18.81
N ARG A 26 -2.43 4.14 -17.88
CA ARG A 26 -3.48 3.10 -17.96
C ARG A 26 -4.53 3.22 -16.85
N ASP A 27 -4.66 4.39 -16.24
CA ASP A 27 -5.54 4.64 -15.09
C ASP A 27 -5.25 3.75 -13.87
N SER A 28 -4.09 3.09 -13.85
CA SER A 28 -3.53 2.38 -12.71
C SER A 28 -2.54 3.27 -11.98
N ILE A 29 -2.43 3.08 -10.66
CA ILE A 29 -1.40 3.69 -9.83
C ILE A 29 -0.03 3.19 -10.31
N GLU A 30 0.84 4.12 -10.70
CA GLU A 30 2.22 3.86 -11.10
C GLU A 30 3.14 3.79 -9.88
N TYR A 31 2.89 4.64 -8.89
CA TYR A 31 3.62 4.63 -7.64
C TYR A 31 2.77 5.04 -6.46
N LEU A 32 3.20 4.62 -5.29
CA LEU A 32 2.65 5.02 -4.01
C LEU A 32 3.78 5.18 -2.99
N LYS A 33 3.69 6.23 -2.17
CA LYS A 33 4.59 6.51 -1.04
C LYS A 33 3.78 6.63 0.23
N LEU A 34 4.22 5.93 1.27
CA LEU A 34 3.63 5.98 2.60
C LEU A 34 4.50 6.83 3.52
N TRP A 35 3.95 7.96 3.92
CA TRP A 35 4.54 8.88 4.87
C TRP A 35 3.84 8.76 6.21
N LEU A 36 4.59 8.74 7.30
CA LEU A 36 4.08 8.63 8.65
C LEU A 36 4.41 9.89 9.44
N SER A 37 3.47 10.33 10.26
CA SER A 37 3.68 11.39 11.24
C SER A 37 3.17 10.93 12.61
N THR A 38 4.12 10.58 13.49
CA THR A 38 3.86 10.30 14.91
C THR A 38 4.13 11.52 15.78
N THR A 39 4.91 12.48 15.26
CA THR A 39 5.18 13.77 15.90
C THR A 39 4.65 14.89 15.01
N ARG A 40 3.85 15.79 15.58
CA ARG A 40 3.24 16.89 14.84
C ARG A 40 4.28 17.66 14.03
N GLY A 41 4.00 17.85 12.73
CA GLY A 41 4.84 18.60 11.80
C GLY A 41 6.06 17.84 11.28
N HIS A 42 6.27 16.60 11.70
CA HIS A 42 7.37 15.75 11.22
C HIS A 42 6.80 14.57 10.45
N TRP A 43 7.28 14.41 9.21
CA TRP A 43 6.90 13.33 8.32
C TRP A 43 8.13 12.50 7.97
N HIS A 44 7.96 11.19 8.01
CA HIS A 44 9.00 10.22 7.65
C HIS A 44 8.46 9.29 6.57
N LEU A 45 9.23 9.08 5.50
CA LEU A 45 8.91 8.07 4.50
C LEU A 45 9.11 6.68 5.12
N ALA A 46 8.06 5.88 5.21
CA ALA A 46 8.16 4.51 5.71
C ALA A 46 8.49 3.55 4.57
N CYS A 47 7.80 3.68 3.45
CA CYS A 47 8.09 2.91 2.25
C CYS A 47 7.53 3.59 1.01
N GLU A 48 8.06 3.18 -0.13
CA GLU A 48 7.52 3.47 -1.45
C GLU A 48 7.37 2.19 -2.26
N TYR A 49 6.44 2.22 -3.21
CA TYR A 49 6.19 1.15 -4.15
C TYR A 49 6.14 1.74 -5.56
N TRP A 50 6.84 1.09 -6.49
CA TRP A 50 6.81 1.45 -7.89
C TRP A 50 6.41 0.25 -8.74
N MET A 51 5.46 0.44 -9.68
CA MET A 51 5.06 -0.62 -10.61
C MET A 51 6.22 -1.02 -11.54
N SER A 52 7.01 -0.04 -11.97
CA SER A 52 8.13 -0.25 -12.89
C SER A 52 9.43 0.32 -12.32
N PRO A 53 10.58 -0.34 -12.53
CA PRO A 53 11.87 0.24 -12.19
C PRO A 53 12.23 1.41 -13.12
N SER A 54 13.04 2.33 -12.61
CA SER A 54 13.68 3.39 -13.40
C SER A 54 15.15 3.57 -13.00
N THR A 55 15.80 4.60 -13.52
CA THR A 55 17.14 4.99 -13.08
C THR A 55 17.20 5.48 -11.63
N PHE A 56 16.06 5.87 -11.05
CA PHE A 56 15.99 6.48 -9.72
C PHE A 56 15.37 5.57 -8.65
N HIS A 57 14.62 4.54 -9.06
CA HIS A 57 13.90 3.66 -8.14
C HIS A 57 13.84 2.23 -8.67
N THR A 58 13.78 1.26 -7.76
CA THR A 58 13.50 -0.13 -8.09
C THR A 58 12.00 -0.37 -8.18
N GLY A 59 11.57 -1.33 -9.00
CA GLY A 59 10.19 -1.81 -8.97
C GLY A 59 9.91 -2.62 -7.70
N GLY A 60 8.64 -2.67 -7.29
CA GLY A 60 8.19 -3.29 -6.05
C GLY A 60 8.35 -2.36 -4.84
N ILE A 61 8.24 -2.94 -3.65
CA ILE A 61 8.33 -2.20 -2.39
C ILE A 61 9.79 -1.92 -1.98
N HIS A 62 10.03 -0.70 -1.48
CA HIS A 62 11.26 -0.29 -0.83
C HIS A 62 10.94 0.38 0.51
N PHE A 63 11.55 -0.07 1.59
CA PHE A 63 11.40 0.55 2.91
C PHE A 63 12.53 1.53 3.19
N GLU A 64 12.18 2.62 3.87
CA GLU A 64 13.07 3.71 4.22
C GLU A 64 13.15 3.89 5.74
N ASN A 65 14.10 4.69 6.21
CA ASN A 65 14.21 5.07 7.63
C ASN A 65 14.22 3.90 8.63
N GLY A 66 14.69 2.72 8.21
CA GLY A 66 14.76 1.51 9.04
C GLY A 66 13.43 0.80 9.25
N TYR A 67 12.33 1.25 8.62
CA TYR A 67 11.05 0.55 8.65
C TYR A 67 11.15 -0.80 7.95
N LYS A 68 10.41 -1.78 8.46
CA LYS A 68 10.24 -3.10 7.85
C LYS A 68 8.89 -3.66 8.30
N SER A 69 8.12 -4.20 7.37
CA SER A 69 6.91 -4.96 7.68
C SER A 69 6.68 -5.97 6.57
N VAL A 70 6.67 -7.25 6.93
CA VAL A 70 6.40 -8.34 5.98
C VAL A 70 4.95 -8.27 5.50
N ASP A 71 4.03 -8.03 6.43
CA ASP A 71 2.60 -7.95 6.12
C ASP A 71 2.28 -6.75 5.23
N LEU A 72 2.87 -5.58 5.51
CA LEU A 72 2.69 -4.42 4.63
C LEU A 72 3.28 -4.67 3.24
N ALA A 73 4.47 -5.28 3.16
CA ALA A 73 5.10 -5.60 1.89
C ALA A 73 4.21 -6.49 1.05
N HIS A 74 3.73 -7.58 1.64
CA HIS A 74 2.88 -8.54 0.94
C HIS A 74 1.55 -7.91 0.53
N ASN A 75 0.88 -7.20 1.44
CA ASN A 75 -0.40 -6.56 1.15
C ASN A 75 -0.27 -5.50 0.06
N LEU A 76 0.78 -4.68 0.10
CA LEU A 76 0.98 -3.62 -0.88
C LEU A 76 1.33 -4.18 -2.25
N GLU A 77 2.18 -5.21 -2.32
CA GLU A 77 2.46 -5.93 -3.57
C GLU A 77 1.17 -6.48 -4.17
N LEU A 78 0.35 -7.18 -3.37
CA LEU A 78 -0.91 -7.74 -3.85
C LEU A 78 -1.87 -6.68 -4.39
N ILE A 79 -2.06 -5.59 -3.64
CA ILE A 79 -2.93 -4.48 -4.05
C ILE A 79 -2.42 -3.85 -5.35
N MET A 80 -1.11 -3.61 -5.44
CA MET A 80 -0.51 -2.90 -6.57
C MET A 80 -0.47 -3.77 -7.83
N GLN A 81 -0.32 -5.09 -7.72
CA GLN A 81 -0.34 -6.02 -8.86
C GLN A 81 -1.75 -6.34 -9.36
N HIS A 82 -2.77 -6.21 -8.50
CA HIS A 82 -4.16 -6.57 -8.81
C HIS A 82 -5.11 -5.37 -8.66
N GLN A 83 -4.70 -4.20 -9.11
CA GLN A 83 -5.46 -2.95 -8.93
C GLN A 83 -6.86 -2.97 -9.58
N ASP A 84 -7.06 -3.79 -10.60
CA ASP A 84 -8.33 -4.00 -11.29
C ASP A 84 -9.34 -4.81 -10.48
N ALA A 85 -8.87 -5.62 -9.52
CA ALA A 85 -9.72 -6.30 -8.55
C ALA A 85 -10.27 -5.32 -7.49
N PHE A 86 -9.63 -4.17 -7.34
CA PHE A 86 -10.10 -3.07 -6.51
C PHE A 86 -10.82 -2.04 -7.41
N SER A 87 -11.71 -1.22 -6.84
CA SER A 87 -12.31 -0.11 -7.60
C SER A 87 -11.42 1.13 -7.43
N PRO A 88 -10.42 1.37 -8.30
CA PRO A 88 -9.56 2.53 -8.16
C PRO A 88 -10.38 3.82 -8.29
N PRO A 89 -10.02 4.88 -7.55
CA PRO A 89 -10.58 6.19 -7.81
C PRO A 89 -10.30 6.59 -9.26
N PRO A 90 -11.23 7.27 -9.94
CA PRO A 90 -11.05 7.65 -11.33
C PRO A 90 -9.78 8.49 -11.49
N ASN A 91 -8.94 8.11 -12.45
CA ASN A 91 -7.73 8.87 -12.78
C ASN A 91 -8.14 10.24 -13.35
N LEU A 92 -7.93 11.30 -12.56
CA LEU A 92 -8.19 12.69 -12.98
C LEU A 92 -6.93 13.38 -13.54
N GLY A 93 -5.88 12.62 -13.85
CA GLY A 93 -4.60 13.14 -14.33
C GLY A 93 -3.84 13.94 -13.27
N ARG A 94 -4.05 13.64 -11.99
CA ARG A 94 -3.43 14.35 -10.85
C ARG A 94 -2.79 13.35 -9.90
N ASN A 95 -1.67 13.76 -9.31
CA ASN A 95 -1.13 13.10 -8.12
C ASN A 95 -2.13 13.30 -6.98
N GLY A 96 -2.44 12.22 -6.28
CA GLY A 96 -3.34 12.22 -5.15
C GLY A 96 -2.56 12.17 -3.84
N LEU A 97 -3.06 12.90 -2.85
CA LEU A 97 -2.60 12.78 -1.47
C LEU A 97 -3.79 12.41 -0.60
N LEU A 98 -3.75 11.22 -0.01
CA LEU A 98 -4.75 10.75 0.93
C LEU A 98 -4.18 10.81 2.35
N GLN A 99 -4.87 11.49 3.25
CA GLN A 99 -4.56 11.41 4.68
C GLN A 99 -5.47 10.38 5.34
N VAL A 100 -4.86 9.41 6.01
CA VAL A 100 -5.52 8.37 6.78
C VAL A 100 -5.21 8.61 8.26
N GLN A 101 -6.26 8.70 9.07
CA GLN A 101 -6.15 8.80 10.53
C GLN A 101 -6.12 7.41 11.15
N THR A 102 -5.93 7.33 12.48
CA THR A 102 -6.06 6.06 13.20
C THR A 102 -7.40 5.42 12.87
N PRO A 103 -7.40 4.22 12.26
CA PRO A 103 -8.63 3.57 11.86
C PRO A 103 -9.41 3.08 13.07
N THR A 104 -10.74 3.06 12.97
CA THR A 104 -11.57 2.40 14.00
C THR A 104 -11.48 0.88 13.90
N GLU A 105 -11.98 0.19 14.92
CA GLU A 105 -12.05 -1.27 14.92
C GLU A 105 -12.92 -1.78 13.77
N GLU A 106 -14.08 -1.15 13.53
CA GLU A 106 -14.97 -1.51 12.42
C GLU A 106 -14.33 -1.28 11.04
N GLU A 107 -13.61 -0.17 10.86
CA GLU A 107 -12.90 0.10 9.60
C GLU A 107 -11.79 -0.95 9.36
N SER A 108 -11.10 -1.36 10.43
CA SER A 108 -10.05 -2.38 10.37
C SER A 108 -10.61 -3.75 10.00
N GLU A 109 -11.75 -4.14 10.57
CA GLU A 109 -12.46 -5.38 10.22
C GLU A 109 -12.98 -5.36 8.78
N ALA A 110 -13.60 -4.25 8.35
CA ALA A 110 -14.08 -4.09 6.98
C ALA A 110 -12.94 -4.20 5.96
N ALA A 111 -11.79 -3.59 6.26
CA ALA A 111 -10.60 -3.71 5.42
C ALA A 111 -10.05 -5.15 5.38
N ALA A 112 -10.11 -5.89 6.49
CA ALA A 112 -9.74 -7.31 6.53
C ALA A 112 -10.61 -8.15 5.61
N MET A 113 -11.93 -7.95 5.68
CA MET A 113 -12.89 -8.66 4.84
C MET A 113 -12.69 -8.33 3.36
N ALA A 114 -12.54 -7.06 3.01
CA ALA A 114 -12.33 -6.65 1.61
C ALA A 114 -11.05 -7.25 1.02
N LEU A 115 -9.98 -7.35 1.80
CA LEU A 115 -8.75 -8.00 1.36
C LEU A 115 -8.95 -9.51 1.17
N SER A 116 -9.65 -10.17 2.09
CA SER A 116 -9.96 -11.61 1.98
C SER A 116 -10.82 -11.91 0.76
N GLU A 117 -11.86 -11.11 0.52
CA GLU A 117 -12.74 -11.27 -0.65
C GLU A 117 -11.98 -11.05 -1.96
N ALA A 118 -11.12 -10.03 -2.02
CA ALA A 118 -10.26 -9.81 -3.18
C ALA A 118 -9.31 -10.99 -3.42
N LEU A 119 -8.71 -11.55 -2.37
CA LEU A 119 -7.83 -12.72 -2.45
C LEU A 119 -8.56 -13.96 -2.99
N ASP A 120 -9.81 -14.18 -2.57
CA ASP A 120 -10.63 -15.29 -3.07
C ASP A 120 -10.96 -15.16 -4.57
N HIS A 121 -10.91 -13.94 -5.10
CA HIS A 121 -11.13 -13.63 -6.52
C HIS A 121 -9.85 -13.59 -7.36
N VAL A 122 -8.65 -13.63 -6.76
CA VAL A 122 -7.40 -13.82 -7.51
C VAL A 122 -7.28 -15.31 -7.86
N PRO A 123 -7.36 -15.70 -9.14
CA PRO A 123 -7.20 -17.11 -9.52
C PRO A 123 -5.80 -17.57 -9.10
N SER A 124 -5.76 -18.65 -8.30
CA SER A 124 -4.52 -19.36 -7.93
C SER A 124 -3.79 -19.86 -9.19
N SER A 125 -2.96 -19.02 -9.81
CA SER A 125 -2.06 -19.43 -10.90
C SER A 125 -0.59 -19.51 -10.48
N LEU A 126 -0.30 -19.50 -9.17
CA LEU A 126 1.06 -19.69 -8.64
C LEU A 126 1.35 -21.09 -8.09
N ALA A 127 0.50 -22.10 -8.37
CA ALA A 127 0.80 -23.49 -8.01
C ALA A 127 1.56 -24.29 -9.09
N GLU A 128 1.81 -23.73 -10.28
CA GLU A 128 2.44 -24.50 -11.38
C GLU A 128 3.56 -23.71 -12.08
N THR A 129 4.67 -23.48 -11.39
CA THR A 129 6.00 -23.42 -12.05
C THR A 129 7.06 -23.93 -11.07
N ALA A 130 6.99 -25.21 -10.75
CA ALA A 130 8.08 -25.94 -10.12
C ALA A 130 8.18 -27.38 -10.64
N MET A 131 8.01 -27.59 -11.95
CA MET A 131 8.46 -28.80 -12.64
C MET A 131 8.70 -28.50 -14.12
N THR A 132 9.93 -28.10 -14.46
CA THR A 132 10.61 -28.48 -15.72
C THR A 132 12.10 -28.26 -15.54
#